data_AF-A0A8E0RRY7-F1
#
_entry.id   AF-A0A8E0RRY7-F1
#
_cell.length_a   1.000
_cell.length_b   1.000
_cell.length_c   1.000
_cell.angle_alpha   90.00
_cell.angle_beta   90.00
_cell.angle_gamma   90.00
#
_symmetry.space_group_name_H-M   'P 1'
#
loop_
_entity.id
_entity.type
_entity.pdbx_description
1 polymer ?
#
loop_
_entity_poly.entity_id
_entity_poly.type
_entity_poly.pdbx_seq_one_letter_code
_entity_poly.pdbx_strand_id
1 'polypeptide(L)'
;MAAVFGAIFCLGCCLTSVKSYDTQSGDTRAPTDTRNSTSQSPKFIASLSNGHEVRARCILIGAEQAPTDWVQSHVHKWCARAVLLTDQSLLVEGRKSTDVTMLALPLSGRGEISFDPAILLEIPAEPSRVTDPELCESV
;
A
#
# COMPACT_ATOMS: atom_id res chain seq x y z
N MET A 1 7.97 2.02 -12.29
CA MET A 1 7.88 1.68 -13.73
C MET A 1 6.66 2.30 -14.43
N ALA A 2 5.43 2.24 -13.89
CA ALA A 2 4.24 2.67 -14.63
C ALA A 2 4.22 4.15 -15.08
N ALA A 3 4.84 5.09 -14.34
CA ALA A 3 4.92 6.51 -14.75
C ALA A 3 5.61 6.70 -16.11
N VAL A 4 6.66 5.89 -16.37
CA VAL A 4 7.44 5.94 -17.62
C VAL A 4 6.57 5.58 -18.83
N PHE A 5 5.51 4.80 -18.61
CA PHE A 5 4.56 4.39 -19.64
C PHE A 5 3.27 5.23 -19.62
N GLY A 6 3.31 6.43 -19.01
CA GLY A 6 2.21 7.39 -19.06
C GLY A 6 1.14 7.23 -17.97
N ALA A 7 1.39 6.42 -16.92
CA ALA A 7 0.51 6.41 -15.77
C ALA A 7 0.60 7.71 -14.97
N ILE A 8 -0.54 8.21 -14.52
CA ILE A 8 -0.65 9.42 -13.69
C ILE A 8 -0.74 9.01 -12.23
N PHE A 9 0.02 9.68 -11.37
CA PHE A 9 0.04 9.45 -9.92
C PHE A 9 -0.48 10.68 -9.20
N CYS A 10 -1.52 10.49 -8.40
CA CYS A 10 -2.11 11.55 -7.60
C CYS A 10 -1.97 11.20 -6.11
N LEU A 11 -0.91 11.69 -5.47
CA LEU A 11 -0.70 11.56 -4.03
C LEU A 11 -1.54 12.60 -3.27
N GLY A 12 -1.84 12.34 -1.99
CA GLY A 12 -2.66 13.24 -1.16
C GLY A 12 -4.13 13.35 -1.58
N CYS A 13 -4.56 12.56 -2.56
CA CYS A 13 -5.94 12.49 -3.03
C CYS A 13 -6.57 11.17 -2.56
N CYS A 14 -7.76 11.24 -1.96
CA CYS A 14 -8.49 10.06 -1.51
C CYS A 14 -9.60 9.70 -2.49
N LEU A 15 -9.85 8.41 -2.67
CA LEU A 15 -11.03 7.91 -3.36
C LEU A 15 -12.25 8.11 -2.44
N THR A 16 -13.26 8.86 -2.89
CA THR A 16 -14.44 9.19 -2.07
C THR A 16 -15.66 8.34 -2.41
N SER A 17 -15.84 7.95 -3.67
CA SER A 17 -16.88 7.02 -4.07
C SER A 17 -16.54 6.29 -5.35
N VAL A 18 -17.12 5.09 -5.51
CA VAL A 18 -17.10 4.33 -6.76
C VAL A 18 -18.54 4.01 -7.13
N LYS A 19 -18.93 4.37 -8.35
CA LYS A 19 -20.26 4.06 -8.90
C LYS A 19 -20.10 3.18 -10.12
N SER A 20 -20.91 2.12 -10.23
CA SER A 20 -21.05 1.37 -11.48
C SER A 20 -21.90 2.17 -12.46
N TYR A 21 -21.58 2.02 -13.74
CA TYR A 21 -22.51 2.33 -14.81
C TYR A 21 -23.60 1.25 -14.81
N ASP A 22 -24.67 1.47 -14.05
CA ASP A 22 -25.88 0.67 -14.24
C ASP A 22 -26.56 1.20 -15.50
N THR A 23 -26.54 0.41 -16.57
CA THR A 23 -27.49 0.59 -17.68
C THR A 23 -28.88 0.29 -17.14
N GLN A 24 -29.51 1.24 -16.45
CA GLN A 24 -30.95 1.19 -16.24
C GLN A 24 -31.63 1.36 -17.60
N SER A 25 -31.98 0.20 -18.17
CA SER A 25 -33.21 -0.07 -18.89
C SER A 25 -34.25 1.05 -18.77
N GLY A 26 -34.52 1.75 -19.88
CA GLY A 26 -35.62 2.71 -19.93
C GLY A 26 -35.49 3.84 -20.94
N ASP A 27 -34.89 3.64 -22.13
CA ASP A 27 -35.28 4.48 -23.27
C ASP A 27 -35.18 3.72 -24.59
N THR A 28 -36.36 3.44 -25.14
CA THR A 28 -36.54 2.85 -26.46
C THR A 28 -36.20 3.90 -27.50
N ARG A 29 -34.95 3.94 -27.96
CA ARG A 29 -34.56 4.47 -29.28
C ARG A 29 -33.17 3.97 -29.60
N ALA A 30 -33.11 2.83 -30.29
CA ALA A 30 -31.92 2.44 -31.01
C ALA A 30 -31.63 3.48 -32.10
N PRO A 31 -30.45 4.12 -32.14
CA PRO A 31 -29.91 4.63 -33.38
C PRO A 31 -29.14 3.48 -34.03
N THR A 32 -29.69 2.95 -35.11
CA THR A 32 -28.93 2.23 -36.12
C THR A 32 -27.81 3.14 -36.60
N ASP A 33 -26.57 2.89 -36.17
CA ASP A 33 -25.40 3.19 -36.97
C ASP A 33 -24.24 2.26 -36.62
N THR A 34 -23.93 1.44 -37.61
CA THR A 34 -22.91 0.40 -37.64
C THR A 34 -21.53 1.07 -37.67
N ARG A 35 -20.91 1.26 -36.51
CA ARG A 35 -19.47 1.54 -36.44
C ARG A 35 -18.81 0.63 -35.42
N ASN A 36 -18.14 -0.40 -35.95
CA ASN A 36 -17.22 -1.28 -35.24
C ASN A 36 -16.18 -0.43 -34.49
N SER A 37 -16.46 -0.15 -33.22
CA SER A 37 -15.47 0.31 -32.27
C SER A 37 -15.44 -0.72 -31.15
N THR A 38 -14.35 -1.48 -31.09
CA THR A 38 -14.02 -2.37 -29.97
C THR A 38 -13.71 -1.61 -28.68
N SER A 39 -14.17 -0.37 -28.55
CA SER A 39 -14.03 0.44 -27.34
C SER A 39 -15.17 0.13 -26.38
N GLN A 40 -15.00 -0.91 -25.58
CA GLN A 40 -15.88 -1.18 -24.44
C GLN A 40 -15.99 0.09 -23.56
N SER A 41 -17.21 0.47 -23.20
CA SER A 41 -17.48 1.67 -22.42
C SER A 41 -16.88 1.57 -21.00
N PRO A 42 -16.52 2.70 -20.36
CA PRO A 42 -16.11 2.70 -18.96
C PRO A 42 -17.24 2.14 -18.10
N LYS A 43 -16.88 1.27 -17.15
CA LYS A 43 -17.85 0.57 -16.29
C LYS A 43 -18.00 1.24 -14.92
N PHE A 44 -17.02 2.07 -14.54
CA PHE A 44 -16.97 2.70 -13.23
C PHE A 44 -16.62 4.18 -13.32
N ILE A 45 -17.16 4.95 -12.39
CA ILE A 45 -16.78 6.33 -12.12
C ILE A 45 -16.25 6.38 -10.69
N ALA A 46 -15.00 6.80 -10.54
CA ALA A 46 -14.33 7.01 -9.27
C ALA A 46 -14.28 8.51 -8.98
N SER A 47 -14.87 8.96 -7.89
CA SER A 47 -14.80 10.35 -7.43
C SER A 47 -13.62 10.50 -6.47
N LEU A 48 -12.86 11.59 -6.60
CA LEU A 48 -11.69 11.88 -5.78
C LEU A 48 -11.96 13.09 -4.85
N SER A 49 -11.20 13.18 -3.76
CA SER A 49 -11.35 14.25 -2.75
C SER A 49 -11.06 15.66 -3.27
N ASN A 50 -10.35 15.77 -4.40
CA ASN A 50 -10.06 17.03 -5.08
C ASN A 50 -11.19 17.47 -6.03
N GLY A 51 -12.33 16.78 -6.05
CA GLY A 51 -13.47 17.07 -6.91
C GLY A 51 -13.37 16.51 -8.32
N HIS A 52 -12.26 15.84 -8.69
CA HIS A 52 -12.14 15.19 -9.98
C HIS A 52 -12.83 13.83 -10.01
N GLU A 53 -13.37 13.48 -11.18
CA GLU A 53 -13.93 12.16 -11.46
C GLU A 53 -13.11 11.43 -12.53
N VAL A 54 -12.79 10.18 -12.26
CA VAL A 54 -12.03 9.31 -13.16
C VAL A 54 -12.94 8.19 -13.65
N ARG A 55 -13.13 8.11 -14.97
CA ARG A 55 -13.88 7.03 -15.60
C ARG A 55 -12.92 5.89 -15.92
N ALA A 56 -13.22 4.70 -15.41
CA ALA A 56 -12.36 3.55 -15.55
C ALA A 56 -13.16 2.29 -15.94
N ARG A 57 -12.48 1.35 -16.60
CA ARG A 57 -13.04 0.02 -16.89
C ARG A 57 -12.87 -0.94 -15.72
N CYS A 58 -11.81 -0.76 -14.95
CA CYS A 58 -11.46 -1.56 -13.80
C CYS A 58 -10.91 -0.62 -12.72
N ILE A 59 -11.19 -0.95 -11.47
CA ILE A 59 -10.63 -0.27 -10.31
C ILE A 59 -9.99 -1.34 -9.45
N LEU A 60 -8.71 -1.15 -9.12
CA LEU A 60 -7.97 -1.99 -8.19
C LEU A 60 -7.84 -1.21 -6.88
N ILE A 61 -8.40 -1.75 -5.80
CA ILE A 61 -8.35 -1.14 -4.47
C ILE A 61 -7.51 -2.06 -3.59
N GLY A 62 -6.48 -1.49 -2.94
CA GLY A 62 -5.69 -2.22 -1.97
C GLY A 62 -6.50 -2.54 -0.72
N ALA A 63 -6.22 -3.66 -0.07
CA ALA A 63 -6.96 -4.13 1.11
C ALA A 63 -6.96 -3.09 2.26
N GLU A 64 -5.88 -2.31 2.40
CA GLU A 64 -5.79 -1.25 3.42
C GLU A 64 -6.70 -0.06 3.15
N GLN A 65 -7.07 0.17 1.89
CA GLN A 65 -7.93 1.29 1.47
C GLN A 65 -9.39 0.86 1.27
N ALA A 66 -9.66 -0.44 1.28
CA ALA A 66 -11.01 -0.96 1.16
C ALA A 66 -11.78 -0.80 2.49
N PRO A 67 -13.11 -0.58 2.43
CA PRO A 67 -13.96 -0.65 3.60
C PRO A 67 -13.75 -1.95 4.39
N THR A 68 -13.68 -1.85 5.72
CA THR A 68 -13.34 -2.98 6.60
C THR A 68 -14.28 -4.15 6.41
N ASP A 69 -15.57 -3.90 6.20
CA ASP A 69 -16.61 -4.90 5.94
C ASP A 69 -16.34 -5.73 4.67
N TRP A 70 -15.65 -5.19 3.66
CA TRP A 70 -15.30 -5.92 2.44
C TRP A 70 -14.19 -6.95 2.68
N VAL A 71 -13.27 -6.64 3.59
CA VAL A 71 -12.03 -7.42 3.78
C VAL A 71 -12.09 -8.29 5.03
N GLN A 72 -12.84 -7.90 6.07
CA GLN A 72 -12.81 -8.53 7.39
C GLN A 72 -13.11 -10.03 7.37
N SER A 73 -14.07 -10.47 6.56
CA SER A 73 -14.41 -11.91 6.41
C SER A 73 -13.28 -12.73 5.79
N HIS A 74 -12.33 -12.08 5.11
CA HIS A 74 -11.17 -12.68 4.46
C HIS A 74 -9.88 -12.57 5.31
N VAL A 75 -9.92 -11.92 6.48
CA VAL A 75 -8.78 -11.81 7.39
C VAL A 75 -8.72 -13.03 8.29
N HIS A 76 -7.79 -13.95 7.99
CA HIS A 76 -7.63 -15.20 8.75
C HIS A 76 -6.46 -15.18 9.74
N LYS A 77 -5.56 -14.20 9.64
CA LYS A 77 -4.37 -14.11 10.49
C LYS A 77 -4.07 -12.65 10.83
N TRP A 78 -3.56 -12.45 12.04
CA TRP A 78 -3.09 -11.15 12.51
C TRP A 78 -1.57 -11.19 12.68
N CYS A 79 -0.91 -10.09 12.35
CA CYS A 79 0.54 -9.94 12.53
C CYS A 79 0.78 -8.89 13.62
N ALA A 80 1.41 -9.30 14.72
CA ALA A 80 1.91 -8.36 15.72
C ALA A 80 3.26 -7.80 15.24
N ARG A 81 3.42 -6.47 15.31
CA ARG A 81 4.65 -5.77 14.91
C ARG A 81 5.07 -4.80 16.01
N ALA A 82 6.36 -4.80 16.33
CA ALA A 82 6.99 -3.82 17.21
C ALA A 82 8.21 -3.23 16.51
N VAL A 83 8.45 -1.93 16.70
CA VAL A 83 9.62 -1.22 16.18
C VAL A 83 10.33 -0.61 17.38
N LEU A 84 11.61 -0.95 17.55
CA LEU A 84 12.45 -0.54 18.66
C LEU A 84 13.63 0.26 18.11
N LEU A 85 13.94 1.39 18.74
CA LEU A 85 15.19 2.11 18.51
C LEU A 85 16.14 1.75 19.63
N THR A 86 17.28 1.18 19.27
CA THR A 86 18.32 0.79 20.22
C THR A 86 19.58 1.59 19.93
N ASP A 87 20.37 1.86 20.97
CA ASP A 87 21.68 2.49 20.87
C ASP A 87 22.79 1.49 20.49
N GLN A 88 22.50 0.19 20.62
CA GLN A 88 23.44 -0.90 20.34
C GLN A 88 22.74 -2.08 19.65
N SER A 89 23.55 -2.90 18.98
CA SER A 89 23.12 -4.15 18.38
C SER A 89 22.83 -5.20 19.45
N LEU A 90 21.81 -6.04 19.22
CA LEU A 90 21.50 -7.17 20.10
C LEU A 90 22.42 -8.37 19.83
N LEU A 91 23.11 -8.39 18.68
CA LEU A 91 23.95 -9.49 18.22
C LEU A 91 25.41 -9.00 18.10
N VAL A 92 26.04 -8.84 19.25
CA VAL A 92 27.33 -8.14 19.42
C VAL A 92 28.52 -8.97 18.89
N GLU A 93 28.43 -10.29 18.82
CA GLU A 93 29.59 -11.13 18.50
C GLU A 93 29.86 -11.24 16.99
N GLY A 94 31.02 -10.72 16.57
CA GLY A 94 31.58 -10.93 15.24
C GLY A 94 30.91 -10.16 14.09
N ARG A 95 30.03 -9.20 14.41
CA ARG A 95 29.27 -8.42 13.40
C ARG A 95 29.72 -6.97 13.35
N LYS A 96 29.62 -6.37 12.17
CA LYS A 96 29.88 -4.95 11.96
C LYS A 96 28.62 -4.16 12.32
N SER A 97 28.80 -2.92 12.74
CA SER A 97 27.69 -2.00 13.04
C SER A 97 26.82 -1.64 11.83
N THR A 98 27.23 -2.02 10.63
CA THR A 98 26.50 -1.82 9.37
C THR A 98 25.75 -3.05 8.89
N ASP A 99 25.83 -4.17 9.63
CA ASP A 99 25.22 -5.42 9.19
C ASP A 99 23.71 -5.40 9.46
N VAL A 100 22.93 -5.80 8.45
CA VAL A 100 21.50 -6.11 8.63
C VAL A 100 21.38 -7.53 9.14
N THR A 101 20.64 -7.73 10.22
CA THR A 101 20.55 -9.03 10.86
C THR A 101 19.12 -9.48 11.07
N MET A 102 18.88 -10.77 10.88
CA MET A 102 17.57 -11.38 11.05
C MET A 102 17.69 -12.60 11.96
N LEU A 103 16.88 -12.64 13.01
CA LEU A 103 16.84 -13.73 13.98
C LEU A 103 15.41 -14.28 14.08
N ALA A 104 15.26 -15.58 13.86
CA ALA A 104 14.02 -16.28 14.16
C ALA A 104 13.97 -16.65 15.64
N LEU A 105 12.96 -16.18 16.35
CA LEU A 105 12.75 -16.42 17.77
C LEU A 105 11.68 -17.51 17.95
N PRO A 106 12.00 -18.62 18.63
CA PRO A 106 11.00 -19.61 18.99
C PRO A 106 10.09 -19.03 20.08
N LEU A 107 8.80 -18.91 19.80
CA LEU A 107 7.82 -18.54 20.81
C LEU A 107 7.36 -19.80 21.56
N SER A 108 8.08 -20.18 22.61
CA SER A 108 7.70 -21.30 23.47
C SER A 108 6.48 -20.91 24.32
N GLY A 109 5.35 -21.62 24.17
CA GLY A 109 4.22 -21.50 25.13
C GLY A 109 2.80 -21.39 24.57
N ARG A 110 2.56 -21.51 23.26
CA ARG A 110 1.22 -21.78 22.71
C ARG A 110 1.20 -23.20 22.16
N GLY A 111 0.14 -23.96 22.48
CA GLY A 111 0.02 -25.40 22.25
C GLY A 111 0.34 -25.85 20.81
N GLU A 112 0.55 -27.15 20.67
CA GLU A 112 1.23 -27.92 19.60
C GLU A 112 0.87 -27.64 18.12
N ILE A 113 0.08 -26.61 17.77
CA ILE A 113 -0.48 -26.44 16.42
C ILE A 113 -0.11 -25.11 15.73
N SER A 114 0.47 -24.11 16.41
CA SER A 114 0.92 -22.88 15.70
C SER A 114 2.41 -22.56 15.91
N PHE A 115 3.21 -22.89 14.89
CA PHE A 115 4.46 -22.18 14.65
C PHE A 115 4.12 -20.79 14.13
N ASP A 116 3.91 -19.83 15.03
CA ASP A 116 3.95 -18.42 14.68
C ASP A 116 5.41 -17.96 14.82
N PRO A 117 6.19 -17.88 13.71
CA PRO A 117 7.58 -17.45 13.80
C PRO A 117 7.60 -15.98 14.24
N ALA A 118 8.24 -15.69 15.37
CA ALA A 118 8.67 -14.33 15.66
C ALA A 118 9.97 -14.07 14.89
N ILE A 119 10.03 -12.96 14.16
CA ILE A 119 11.23 -12.54 13.44
C ILE A 119 11.67 -11.21 14.03
N LEU A 120 12.92 -11.17 14.51
CA LEU A 120 13.60 -9.95 14.88
C LEU A 120 14.47 -9.53 13.69
N LEU A 121 14.20 -8.36 13.13
CA LEU A 121 14.98 -7.74 12.06
C LEU A 121 15.67 -6.51 12.64
N GLU A 122 16.99 -6.54 12.68
CA GLU A 122 17.83 -5.43 13.07
C GLU A 122 18.41 -4.77 11.81
N ILE A 123 18.21 -3.47 11.70
CA ILE A 123 18.72 -2.67 10.58
C ILE A 123 19.49 -1.51 11.21
N PRO A 124 20.75 -1.28 10.82
CA PRO A 124 21.51 -0.15 11.32
C PRO A 124 20.86 1.14 10.84
N ALA A 125 20.72 2.10 11.75
CA ALA A 125 20.30 3.44 11.37
C ALA A 125 21.42 4.07 10.53
N GLU A 126 21.08 4.66 9.38
CA GLU A 126 22.04 5.46 8.63
C GLU A 126 22.47 6.64 9.50
N PRO A 127 23.77 6.94 9.61
CA PRO A 127 24.22 8.14 10.29
C PRO A 127 23.60 9.34 9.58
N SER A 128 22.86 10.16 10.33
CA SER A 128 22.33 11.41 9.80
C SER A 128 23.48 12.23 9.22
N ARG A 129 23.35 12.71 7.98
CA ARG A 129 24.28 13.71 7.39
C ARG A 129 24.12 15.09 8.06
N VAL A 130 24.19 15.15 9.39
CA VAL A 130 24.01 16.38 10.21
C VAL A 130 25.37 16.93 10.66
N THR A 131 26.46 16.45 10.08
CA THR A 131 27.75 17.15 10.12
C THR A 131 28.07 17.68 8.72
N ASP A 132 27.27 18.63 8.24
CA ASP A 132 27.82 19.72 7.44
C ASP A 132 28.20 20.82 8.42
N PRO A 133 29.50 21.04 8.71
CA PRO A 133 29.94 22.09 9.64
C PRO A 133 29.69 23.52 9.14
N GLU A 134 29.13 23.73 7.94
CA GLU A 134 28.93 25.06 7.35
C GLU A 134 27.64 25.80 7.78
N LEU A 135 26.78 25.18 8.60
CA LEU A 135 25.53 25.82 9.08
C LEU A 135 25.60 26.39 10.52
N CYS A 136 26.76 26.31 11.18
CA CYS A 136 26.97 26.86 12.52
C CYS A 136 27.67 28.23 12.56
N GLU A 137 28.12 28.77 11.43
CA GLU A 137 28.70 30.12 11.35
C GLU A 137 27.70 31.13 10.77
N SER A 138 26.67 31.44 11.54
CA SER A 138 25.98 32.73 11.43
C SER A 138 25.26 33.05 12.75
N VAL A 139 26.06 33.48 13.71
CA VAL A 139 25.62 34.33 14.83
C VAL A 139 26.11 35.75 14.55
#